data_AF-A0A350NYL5-F1
#
_entry.id   AF-A0A350NYL5-F1
#
_cell.length_a   1.000
_cell.length_b   1.000
_cell.length_c   1.000
_cell.angle_alpha   90.00
_cell.angle_beta   90.00
_cell.angle_gamma   90.00
#
_symmetry.space_group_name_H-M   'P 1'
#
loop_
_entity.id
_entity.type
_entity.pdbx_description
1 polymer ?
#
loop_
_entity_poly.entity_id
_entity_poly.type
_entity_poly.pdbx_seq_one_letter_code
_entity_poly.pdbx_strand_id
1 'polypeptide(L)'
;GSVCTTRIQTGVGYPQLSAVIECADAAHGLGGHIIADGGCTCPGDVAKAFGAGADFVMLGGMFAGHTEGGGDIVEVNGEKKIQFYGMSSDTAMDKHNGGVVDYRSSEGRTVQIPFKGNVEDTVKDLLGGIRSTCTYV
;
A
#
# COMPACT_ATOMS: atom_id res chain seq x y z
N GLY A 1 -1.24 -2.98 5.32
CA GLY A 1 -1.64 -2.21 4.11
C GLY A 1 -2.85 -1.32 4.38
N SER A 2 -3.07 -0.27 3.59
CA SER A 2 -4.10 0.77 3.82
C SER A 2 -5.56 0.30 3.75
N VAL A 3 -5.82 -0.78 3.02
CA VAL A 3 -7.15 -1.40 2.84
C VAL A 3 -7.21 -2.84 3.36
N CYS A 4 -6.23 -3.24 4.18
CA CYS A 4 -6.19 -4.55 4.81
C CYS A 4 -6.86 -4.50 6.18
N THR A 5 -7.66 -5.50 6.49
CA THR A 5 -8.34 -5.72 7.78
C THR A 5 -7.92 -7.02 8.45
N THR A 6 -6.94 -7.77 7.91
CA THR A 6 -6.39 -9.02 8.49
C THR A 6 -6.08 -8.91 9.98
N ARG A 7 -5.42 -7.83 10.43
CA ARG A 7 -5.13 -7.63 11.86
C ARG A 7 -6.38 -7.57 12.72
N ILE A 8 -7.45 -6.97 12.20
CA ILE A 8 -8.74 -6.85 12.90
C ILE A 8 -9.44 -8.23 12.92
N GLN A 9 -9.42 -8.94 11.80
CA GLN A 9 -10.11 -10.23 11.67
C GLN A 9 -9.41 -11.38 12.41
N THR A 10 -8.08 -11.39 12.43
CA THR A 10 -7.28 -12.56 12.85
C THR A 10 -6.41 -12.29 14.07
N GLY A 11 -6.18 -11.01 14.42
CA GLY A 11 -5.18 -10.61 15.41
C GLY A 11 -3.73 -10.77 14.94
N VAL A 12 -3.49 -11.34 13.75
CA VAL A 12 -2.15 -11.61 13.23
C VAL A 12 -1.57 -10.38 12.54
N GLY A 13 -0.34 -10.04 12.89
CA GLY A 13 0.45 -9.05 12.18
C GLY A 13 1.71 -8.66 12.96
N TYR A 14 2.58 -7.90 12.29
CA TYR A 14 3.82 -7.39 12.87
C TYR A 14 3.98 -5.90 12.54
N PRO A 15 4.50 -5.04 13.44
CA PRO A 15 4.81 -3.64 13.13
C PRO A 15 5.79 -3.53 11.96
N GLN A 16 5.42 -2.77 10.92
CA GLN A 16 6.09 -2.84 9.62
C GLN A 16 7.57 -2.46 9.68
N LEU A 17 7.93 -1.39 10.41
CA LEU A 17 9.32 -0.95 10.48
C LEU A 17 10.21 -2.01 11.14
N SER A 18 9.76 -2.61 12.24
CA SER A 18 10.47 -3.69 12.92
C SER A 18 10.58 -4.93 12.03
N ALA A 19 9.51 -5.29 11.30
CA ALA A 19 9.55 -6.41 10.36
C ALA A 19 10.59 -6.18 9.25
N VAL A 20 10.68 -4.95 8.72
CA VAL A 20 11.67 -4.62 7.67
C VAL A 20 13.09 -4.76 8.21
N ILE A 21 13.39 -4.21 9.39
CA ILE A 21 14.73 -4.32 10.00
C ILE A 21 15.12 -5.79 10.21
N GLU A 22 14.24 -6.57 10.83
CA GLU A 22 14.52 -7.97 11.16
C GLU A 22 14.67 -8.85 9.91
N CYS A 23 13.80 -8.66 8.91
CA CYS A 23 13.87 -9.42 7.67
C CYS A 23 15.04 -8.98 6.78
N ALA A 24 15.45 -7.71 6.81
CA ALA A 24 16.60 -7.22 6.07
C ALA A 24 17.88 -7.89 6.59
N ASP A 25 18.11 -7.86 7.91
CA ASP A 25 19.25 -8.52 8.55
C ASP A 25 19.32 -10.01 8.17
N ALA A 26 18.17 -10.71 8.22
CA ALA A 26 18.09 -12.12 7.88
C ALA A 26 18.37 -12.39 6.38
N ALA A 27 17.78 -11.60 5.48
CA ALA A 27 17.92 -11.80 4.04
C ALA A 27 19.32 -11.44 3.55
N HIS A 28 19.86 -10.30 4.00
CA HIS A 28 21.17 -9.82 3.58
C HIS A 28 22.30 -10.71 4.09
N GLY A 29 22.14 -11.38 5.25
CA GLY A 29 23.07 -12.41 5.73
C GLY A 29 23.25 -13.60 4.77
N LEU A 30 22.29 -13.80 3.86
CA LEU A 30 22.31 -14.84 2.82
C LEU A 30 22.51 -14.27 1.40
N GLY A 31 22.73 -12.96 1.26
CA GLY A 31 22.75 -12.27 -0.03
C GLY A 31 21.38 -12.16 -0.72
N GLY A 32 20.30 -12.47 0.01
CA GLY A 32 18.91 -12.27 -0.42
C GLY A 32 18.51 -10.80 -0.40
N HIS A 33 17.30 -10.49 -0.86
CA HIS A 33 16.76 -9.12 -0.92
C HIS A 33 15.31 -9.14 -0.43
N ILE A 34 14.80 -8.02 0.06
CA ILE A 34 13.44 -7.89 0.60
C ILE A 34 12.64 -6.77 -0.06
N ILE A 35 11.32 -6.90 0.04
CA ILE A 35 10.37 -5.85 -0.36
C ILE A 35 9.57 -5.44 0.88
N ALA A 36 9.63 -4.17 1.24
CA ALA A 36 8.73 -3.59 2.23
C ALA A 36 7.35 -3.35 1.59
N ASP A 37 6.41 -4.28 1.83
CA ASP A 37 5.06 -4.20 1.25
C ASP A 37 4.02 -3.60 2.20
N GLY A 38 3.55 -2.41 1.82
CA GLY A 38 2.40 -1.76 2.42
C GLY A 38 2.69 -1.01 3.72
N GLY A 39 1.77 -0.12 4.08
CA GLY A 39 1.86 0.69 5.30
C GLY A 39 2.52 2.06 5.10
N CYS A 40 3.22 2.29 3.98
CA CYS A 40 3.70 3.63 3.63
C CYS A 40 2.55 4.54 3.22
N THR A 41 2.50 5.74 3.79
CA THR A 41 1.44 6.73 3.51
C THR A 41 1.96 8.08 3.03
N CYS A 42 3.26 8.33 3.18
CA CYS A 42 3.94 9.53 2.69
C CYS A 42 5.37 9.19 2.22
N PRO A 43 6.04 10.08 1.46
CA PRO A 43 7.43 9.85 1.00
C PRO A 43 8.40 9.54 2.14
N GLY A 44 8.21 10.14 3.31
CA GLY A 44 9.04 9.89 4.50
C GLY A 44 8.94 8.45 5.00
N ASP A 45 7.80 7.78 4.86
CA ASP A 45 7.66 6.37 5.24
C ASP A 45 8.44 5.46 4.28
N VAL A 46 8.45 5.81 2.98
CA VAL A 46 9.26 5.12 1.98
C VAL A 46 10.76 5.29 2.30
N ALA A 47 11.18 6.49 2.65
CA ALA A 47 12.55 6.75 3.08
C ALA A 47 12.93 5.98 4.35
N LYS A 48 12.02 5.88 5.35
CA LYS A 48 12.24 5.05 6.55
C LYS A 48 12.35 3.56 6.21
N ALA A 49 11.57 3.06 5.26
CA ALA A 49 11.67 1.67 4.82
C ALA A 49 13.03 1.37 4.18
N PHE A 50 13.52 2.27 3.31
CA PHE A 50 14.89 2.18 2.78
C PHE A 50 15.95 2.28 3.88
N GLY A 51 15.81 3.25 4.79
CA GLY A 51 16.73 3.40 5.93
C GLY A 51 16.74 2.21 6.91
N ALA A 52 15.66 1.42 6.92
CA ALA A 52 15.53 0.19 7.70
C ALA A 52 16.10 -1.05 7.00
N GLY A 53 16.63 -0.92 5.77
CA GLY A 53 17.27 -2.03 5.04
C GLY A 53 16.41 -2.67 3.96
N ALA A 54 15.26 -2.10 3.59
CA ALA A 54 14.51 -2.63 2.45
C ALA A 54 15.24 -2.38 1.12
N ASP A 55 15.36 -3.40 0.26
CA ASP A 55 15.90 -3.23 -1.09
C ASP A 55 14.87 -2.60 -2.04
N PHE A 56 13.59 -2.93 -1.83
CA PHE A 56 12.47 -2.39 -2.58
C PHE A 56 11.32 -2.01 -1.65
N VAL A 57 10.48 -1.06 -2.08
CA VAL A 57 9.26 -0.66 -1.36
C VAL A 57 8.05 -0.77 -2.29
N MET A 58 7.05 -1.55 -1.89
CA MET A 58 5.81 -1.76 -2.66
C MET A 58 4.69 -0.87 -2.11
N LEU A 59 4.00 -0.18 -3.02
CA LEU A 59 2.99 0.83 -2.70
C LEU A 59 1.65 0.50 -3.34
N GLY A 60 0.62 0.32 -2.52
CA GLY A 60 -0.77 0.25 -2.96
C GLY A 60 -1.47 1.61 -2.86
N GLY A 61 -1.85 1.99 -1.63
CA GLY A 61 -2.68 3.18 -1.39
C GLY A 61 -2.09 4.52 -1.85
N MET A 62 -0.76 4.65 -1.91
CA MET A 62 -0.12 5.85 -2.44
C MET A 62 -0.37 6.00 -3.95
N PHE A 63 -0.33 4.91 -4.71
CA PHE A 63 -0.61 4.89 -6.15
C PHE A 63 -2.10 4.71 -6.50
N ALA A 64 -2.95 4.38 -5.54
CA ALA A 64 -4.39 4.36 -5.75
C ALA A 64 -4.95 5.78 -5.99
N GLY A 65 -6.02 5.86 -6.79
CA GLY A 65 -6.75 7.11 -7.05
C GLY A 65 -6.21 7.94 -8.21
N HIS A 66 -5.35 7.38 -9.05
CA HIS A 66 -4.84 8.03 -10.26
C HIS A 66 -5.52 7.49 -11.52
N THR A 67 -5.40 8.25 -12.61
CA THR A 67 -5.92 7.90 -13.93
C THR A 67 -5.45 6.51 -14.40
N GLU A 68 -4.20 6.17 -14.11
CA GLU A 68 -3.54 4.93 -14.53
C GLU A 68 -3.98 3.70 -13.72
N GLY A 69 -4.51 3.90 -12.51
CA GLY A 69 -4.92 2.82 -11.61
C GLY A 69 -6.22 2.11 -12.02
N GLY A 70 -6.95 2.68 -12.98
CA GLY A 70 -8.28 2.22 -13.36
C GLY A 70 -9.33 2.42 -12.26
N GLY A 71 -10.56 2.01 -12.56
CA GLY A 71 -11.72 2.20 -11.69
C GLY A 71 -12.56 3.42 -12.07
N ASP A 72 -13.84 3.36 -11.77
CA ASP A 72 -14.79 4.39 -12.16
C ASP A 72 -14.62 5.64 -11.27
N ILE A 73 -14.48 6.80 -11.94
CA ILE A 73 -14.48 8.09 -11.28
C ILE A 73 -15.93 8.46 -10.98
N VAL A 74 -16.28 8.52 -9.70
CA VAL A 74 -17.59 8.92 -9.22
C VAL A 74 -17.51 10.30 -8.59
N GLU A 75 -18.51 11.14 -8.85
CA GLU A 75 -18.61 12.45 -8.21
C GLU A 75 -19.52 12.34 -6.98
N VAL A 76 -18.97 12.64 -5.80
CA VAL A 76 -19.68 12.57 -4.52
C VAL A 76 -19.50 13.90 -3.80
N ASN A 77 -20.60 14.62 -3.60
CA ASN A 77 -20.61 15.95 -2.95
C ASN A 77 -19.68 16.97 -3.64
N GLY A 78 -19.59 16.94 -4.97
CA GLY A 78 -18.72 17.83 -5.75
C GLY A 78 -17.23 17.43 -5.78
N GLU A 79 -16.86 16.32 -5.13
CA GLU A 79 -15.51 15.76 -5.17
C GLU A 79 -15.47 14.52 -6.06
N LYS A 80 -14.50 14.47 -6.99
CA LYS A 80 -14.20 13.27 -7.74
C LYS A 80 -13.50 12.25 -6.84
N LYS A 81 -14.04 11.05 -6.76
CA LYS A 81 -13.51 9.93 -5.99
C LYS A 81 -13.36 8.70 -6.86
N ILE A 82 -12.42 7.84 -6.50
CA ILE A 82 -12.21 6.53 -7.11
C ILE A 82 -12.33 5.47 -6.02
N GLN A 83 -12.96 4.35 -6.36
CA GLN A 83 -13.03 3.19 -5.49
C GLN A 83 -11.67 2.49 -5.42
N PHE A 84 -11.19 2.25 -4.20
CA PHE A 84 -9.98 1.46 -3.93
C PHE A 84 -10.32 0.38 -2.90
N TYR A 85 -9.94 -0.87 -3.18
CA TYR A 85 -10.32 -2.01 -2.36
C TYR A 85 -9.17 -2.98 -2.15
N GLY A 86 -9.16 -3.66 -1.00
CA GLY A 86 -8.23 -4.76 -0.74
C GLY A 86 -8.61 -6.02 -1.51
N MET A 87 -7.62 -6.82 -1.92
CA MET A 87 -7.88 -8.05 -2.70
C MET A 87 -8.62 -9.14 -1.91
N SER A 88 -8.64 -9.06 -0.58
CA SER A 88 -9.44 -9.93 0.30
C SER A 88 -10.71 -9.23 0.81
N SER A 89 -11.21 -8.21 0.10
CA SER A 89 -12.50 -7.57 0.39
C SER A 89 -13.65 -8.28 -0.31
N ASP A 90 -14.87 -8.09 0.18
CA ASP A 90 -16.09 -8.61 -0.45
C ASP A 90 -16.18 -8.14 -1.91
N THR A 91 -15.87 -6.86 -2.17
CA THR A 91 -15.80 -6.30 -3.53
C THR A 91 -14.88 -7.09 -4.45
N ALA A 92 -13.69 -7.48 -3.98
CA ALA A 92 -12.75 -8.26 -4.78
C ALA A 92 -13.22 -9.71 -4.96
N MET A 93 -13.75 -10.33 -3.90
CA MET A 93 -14.24 -11.71 -3.94
C MET A 93 -15.48 -11.87 -4.84
N ASP A 94 -16.41 -10.92 -4.80
CA ASP A 94 -17.56 -10.88 -5.69
C ASP A 94 -17.12 -10.74 -7.15
N LYS A 95 -16.20 -9.79 -7.42
CA LYS A 95 -15.74 -9.48 -8.77
C LYS A 95 -14.92 -10.61 -9.42
N HIS A 96 -14.12 -11.32 -8.64
CA HIS A 96 -13.13 -12.25 -9.18
C HIS A 96 -13.43 -13.73 -8.88
N ASN A 97 -14.19 -14.02 -7.83
CA ASN A 97 -14.37 -15.39 -7.32
C ASN A 97 -15.84 -15.82 -7.19
N GLY A 98 -16.79 -15.00 -7.65
CA GLY A 98 -18.22 -15.32 -7.61
C GLY A 98 -18.86 -15.20 -6.23
N GLY A 99 -18.21 -14.49 -5.30
CA GLY A 99 -18.72 -14.24 -3.96
C GLY A 99 -17.79 -14.66 -2.84
N VAL A 100 -18.18 -14.31 -1.61
CA VAL A 100 -17.54 -14.83 -0.39
C VAL A 100 -18.11 -16.21 -0.10
N VAL A 101 -17.25 -17.23 -0.05
CA VAL A 101 -17.64 -18.57 0.41
C VAL A 101 -17.81 -18.59 1.93
N ASP A 102 -18.82 -19.32 2.43
CA ASP A 102 -19.28 -19.30 3.83
C ASP A 102 -18.21 -19.50 4.91
N TYR A 103 -17.12 -20.20 4.58
CA TYR A 103 -16.03 -20.48 5.52
C TYR A 103 -14.89 -19.45 5.47
N ARG A 104 -14.96 -18.43 4.62
CA ARG A 104 -13.95 -17.36 4.51
C ARG A 104 -14.47 -16.05 5.09
N SER A 105 -13.55 -15.31 5.71
CA SER A 105 -13.77 -13.95 6.21
C SER A 105 -13.16 -12.92 5.25
N SER A 106 -13.76 -11.73 5.23
CA SER A 106 -13.23 -10.56 4.50
C SER A 106 -12.08 -9.92 5.26
N GLU A 107 -10.88 -9.97 4.69
CA GLU A 107 -9.65 -9.38 5.24
C GLU A 107 -9.20 -8.11 4.51
N GLY A 108 -10.07 -7.56 3.67
CA GLY A 108 -9.92 -6.27 3.03
C GLY A 108 -11.14 -5.40 3.23
N ARG A 109 -10.98 -4.10 3.02
CA ARG A 109 -12.09 -3.14 2.95
C ARG A 109 -12.08 -2.40 1.63
N THR A 110 -13.24 -1.85 1.30
CA THR A 110 -13.45 -0.95 0.17
C THR A 110 -13.55 0.47 0.69
N VAL A 111 -12.85 1.40 0.06
CA VAL A 111 -12.86 2.83 0.38
C VAL A 111 -13.03 3.65 -0.89
N GLN A 112 -13.60 4.84 -0.75
CA GLN A 112 -13.55 5.86 -1.79
C GLN A 112 -12.46 6.86 -1.43
N ILE A 113 -11.49 7.04 -2.32
CA ILE A 113 -10.39 7.99 -2.14
C ILE A 113 -10.51 9.13 -3.16
N PRO A 114 -10.03 10.33 -2.84
CA PRO A 114 -10.01 11.44 -3.79
C PRO A 114 -9.29 11.06 -5.08
N PHE A 115 -9.80 11.52 -6.22
CA PHE A 115 -9.10 11.45 -7.48
C PHE A 115 -7.88 12.38 -7.45
N LYS A 116 -6.70 11.83 -7.74
CA LYS A 116 -5.41 12.50 -7.63
C LYS A 116 -4.83 12.97 -8.96
N GLY A 117 -5.48 12.67 -10.09
CA GLY A 117 -4.94 13.00 -11.41
C GLY A 117 -3.94 11.96 -11.93
N ASN A 118 -2.88 12.41 -12.59
CA ASN A 118 -1.85 11.54 -13.19
C ASN A 118 -0.86 11.05 -12.11
N VAL A 119 -0.52 9.77 -12.13
CA VAL A 119 0.44 9.16 -11.19
C VAL A 119 1.84 9.77 -11.26
N GLU A 120 2.23 10.36 -12.39
CA GLU A 120 3.53 11.00 -12.58
C GLU A 120 3.82 12.05 -11.50
N ASP A 121 2.83 12.83 -11.09
CA ASP A 121 2.98 13.86 -10.06
C ASP A 121 3.28 13.25 -8.69
N THR A 122 2.59 12.15 -8.34
CA THR A 122 2.87 11.39 -7.11
C THR A 122 4.26 10.74 -7.15
N VAL A 123 4.70 10.24 -8.31
CA VAL A 123 6.04 9.67 -8.47
C VAL A 123 7.11 10.75 -8.29
N LYS A 124 6.92 11.94 -8.87
CA LYS A 124 7.84 13.07 -8.69
C LYS A 124 7.96 13.48 -7.23
N ASP A 125 6.84 13.57 -6.51
CA ASP A 125 6.81 13.88 -5.08
C ASP A 125 7.55 12.83 -4.24
N LEU A 126 7.25 11.53 -4.46
CA LEU A 126 7.93 10.41 -3.81
C LEU A 126 9.45 10.47 -4.00
N LEU A 127 9.90 10.57 -5.25
CA LEU A 127 11.33 10.63 -5.56
C LEU A 127 11.98 11.91 -5.04
N GLY A 128 11.25 13.04 -5.04
CA GLY A 128 11.69 14.30 -4.44
C GLY A 128 11.94 14.16 -2.94
N GLY A 129 10.99 13.58 -2.22
CA GLY A 129 11.10 13.31 -0.79
C GLY A 129 12.28 12.41 -0.45
N ILE A 130 12.46 11.32 -1.19
CA ILE A 130 13.60 10.39 -1.00
C ILE A 130 14.93 11.10 -1.26
N ARG A 131 15.06 11.84 -2.37
CA ARG A 131 16.28 12.61 -2.68
C ARG A 131 16.58 13.61 -1.56
N SER A 132 15.57 14.31 -1.05
CA SER A 132 15.73 15.24 0.07
C SER A 132 16.27 14.51 1.31
N THR A 133 15.69 13.36 1.70
CA THR A 133 16.22 12.56 2.80
C THR A 133 17.70 12.21 2.61
N CYS A 134 18.11 11.78 1.41
CA CYS A 134 19.51 11.49 1.10
C CYS A 134 20.45 12.70 1.16
N THR A 135 19.94 13.95 1.16
CA THR A 135 20.79 15.13 1.38
C THR A 135 21.00 15.48 2.85
N TYR A 136 20.16 14.93 3.74
CA TYR A 136 20.22 15.18 5.18
C TYR A 136 21.09 14.18 5.94
N VAL A 137 21.45 13.04 5.33
CA VAL A 137 22.30 11.98 5.90
C VAL A 137 23.49 11.71 4.99
#